data_AF-V9E7Q6-F1
#
_entry.id   AF-V9E7Q6-F1
#
_cell.length_a   1.000
_cell.length_b   1.000
_cell.length_c   1.000
_cell.angle_alpha   90.00
_cell.angle_beta   90.00
_cell.angle_gamma   90.00
#
_symmetry.space_group_name_H-M   'P 1'
#
loop_
_entity.id
_entity.type
_entity.pdbx_description
1 polymer ?
#
loop_
_entity_poly.entity_id
_entity_poly.type
_entity_poly.pdbx_seq_one_letter_code
_entity_poly.pdbx_strand_id
1 'polypeptide(L)'
;MDTVESVYSALLAREAIRAMSGHPPRSRKYYLERAILDPQDCMQTRISPGLDTYKKILDGTWERKLAARGFTELMEYLRVVLIQDSAFMFKHLPPRIKNHAAFGDRFQQYRTQVLARAQTSQHSMEMQLPVAMPLLSQQNRTHQ
;
A
#
# COMPACT_ATOMS: atom_id res chain seq x y z
N MET A 1 3.46 17.27 -9.14
CA MET A 1 4.40 16.23 -9.59
C MET A 1 5.30 15.96 -8.39
N ASP A 2 5.24 14.76 -7.83
CA ASP A 2 5.89 14.48 -6.55
C ASP A 2 7.41 14.59 -6.68
N THR A 3 8.07 15.14 -5.65
CA THR A 3 9.53 15.33 -5.59
C THR A 3 10.29 14.02 -5.79
N VAL A 4 9.70 12.89 -5.35
CA VAL A 4 10.21 11.54 -5.58
C VAL A 4 10.16 11.15 -7.05
N GLU A 5 9.10 11.52 -7.78
CA GLU A 5 8.98 11.21 -9.21
C GLU A 5 9.96 12.02 -10.06
N SER A 6 10.15 13.31 -9.73
CA SER A 6 10.94 14.24 -10.55
C SER A 6 12.45 14.18 -10.28
N VAL A 7 12.87 13.90 -9.04
CA VAL A 7 14.30 13.99 -8.64
C VAL A 7 14.92 12.60 -8.43
N TYR A 8 14.23 11.71 -7.73
CA TYR A 8 14.81 10.42 -7.31
C TYR A 8 14.45 9.25 -8.25
N SER A 9 13.25 9.27 -8.82
CA SER A 9 12.79 8.24 -9.76
C SER A 9 13.26 8.47 -11.19
N ALA A 10 13.74 9.68 -11.51
CA ALA A 10 14.26 10.00 -12.83
C ALA A 10 15.47 9.13 -13.23
N LEU A 11 16.27 8.68 -12.24
CA LEU A 11 17.42 7.80 -12.44
C LEU A 11 17.09 6.31 -12.33
N LEU A 12 15.91 5.96 -11.81
CA LEU A 12 15.52 4.57 -11.62
C LEU A 12 14.57 4.15 -12.75
N ALA A 13 14.98 3.15 -13.53
CA ALA A 13 14.12 2.57 -14.55
C ALA A 13 12.86 2.00 -13.88
N ARG A 14 11.73 2.71 -14.00
CA ARG A 14 10.43 2.31 -13.42
C ARG A 14 10.05 0.88 -13.80
N GLU A 15 10.31 0.51 -15.05
CA GLU A 15 10.11 -0.85 -15.56
C GLU A 15 10.91 -1.89 -14.74
N ALA A 16 12.17 -1.58 -14.41
CA ALA A 16 13.04 -2.46 -13.61
C ALA A 16 12.58 -2.56 -12.16
N ILE A 17 12.23 -1.46 -11.50
CA ILE A 17 11.69 -1.48 -10.12
C ILE A 17 10.44 -2.37 -10.07
N ARG A 18 9.55 -2.22 -11.04
CA ARG A 18 8.32 -3.01 -11.10
C ARG A 18 8.61 -4.49 -11.32
N ALA A 19 9.48 -4.82 -12.28
CA ALA A 19 9.91 -6.19 -12.52
C ALA A 19 10.49 -6.82 -11.25
N MET A 20 11.40 -6.12 -10.56
CA MET A 20 12.00 -6.58 -9.30
C MET A 20 10.98 -6.71 -8.16
N SER A 21 9.92 -5.90 -8.19
CA SER A 21 8.83 -5.94 -7.21
C SER A 21 7.74 -6.96 -7.58
N GLY A 22 7.96 -7.81 -8.60
CA GLY A 22 7.01 -8.83 -9.04
C GLY A 22 5.81 -8.30 -9.83
N HIS A 23 5.87 -7.04 -10.28
CA HIS A 23 4.84 -6.41 -11.12
C HIS A 23 5.24 -6.42 -12.61
N PRO A 24 4.30 -6.54 -13.55
CA PRO A 24 4.65 -6.50 -14.97
C PRO A 24 5.22 -5.13 -15.35
N PRO A 25 6.36 -5.06 -16.07
CA PRO A 25 7.12 -3.81 -16.28
C PRO A 25 6.28 -2.67 -16.90
N ARG A 26 5.44 -3.02 -17.90
CA ARG A 26 4.65 -2.08 -18.71
C ARG A 26 3.15 -2.03 -18.38
N SER A 27 2.75 -2.61 -17.25
CA SER A 27 1.34 -2.69 -16.88
C SER A 27 0.79 -1.36 -16.33
N ARG A 28 -0.50 -1.06 -16.44
CA ARG A 28 -1.13 0.02 -15.63
C ARG A 28 -1.81 -0.53 -14.37
N LYS A 29 -1.50 -1.76 -13.99
CA LYS A 29 -1.99 -2.38 -12.75
C LYS A 29 -1.17 -1.82 -11.58
N TYR A 30 -1.81 -0.93 -10.82
CA TYR A 30 -1.32 -0.36 -9.56
C TYR A 30 -2.11 -0.88 -8.36
N TYR A 31 -2.93 -1.90 -8.57
CA TYR A 31 -3.76 -2.45 -7.50
C TYR A 31 -2.87 -3.09 -6.43
N LEU A 32 -3.07 -2.64 -5.21
CA LEU A 32 -2.38 -3.14 -4.03
C LEU A 32 -3.45 -3.67 -3.08
N GLU A 33 -3.48 -4.99 -2.86
CA GLU A 33 -4.42 -5.62 -1.93
C GLU A 33 -4.31 -5.02 -0.51
N ARG A 34 -3.10 -4.62 -0.12
CA ARG A 34 -2.87 -3.98 1.18
C ARG A 34 -3.59 -2.63 1.36
N ALA A 35 -3.88 -1.92 0.26
CA ALA A 35 -4.44 -0.57 0.27
C ALA A 35 -5.94 -0.53 -0.07
N ILE A 36 -6.66 -1.66 0.09
CA ILE A 36 -8.11 -1.73 -0.16
C ILE A 36 -8.92 -0.83 0.79
N LEU A 37 -8.38 -0.57 1.99
CA LEU A 37 -8.98 0.27 3.01
C LEU A 37 -7.89 1.11 3.67
N ASP A 38 -8.22 2.36 3.96
CA ASP A 38 -7.36 3.23 4.75
C ASP A 38 -7.54 2.95 6.24
N PRO A 39 -6.46 2.81 7.02
CA PRO A 39 -6.55 2.62 8.46
C PRO A 39 -7.03 3.91 9.14
N GLN A 40 -7.89 3.78 10.15
CA GLN A 40 -8.35 4.93 10.93
C GLN A 40 -7.22 5.59 11.73
N ASP A 41 -7.29 6.92 11.89
CA ASP A 41 -6.28 7.74 12.58
C ASP A 41 -5.97 7.26 14.00
N CYS A 42 -6.97 6.76 14.73
CA CYS A 42 -6.80 6.27 16.10
C CYS A 42 -5.89 5.04 16.22
N MET A 43 -5.71 4.27 15.14
CA MET A 43 -4.74 3.17 15.06
C MET A 43 -3.38 3.67 14.59
N GLN A 44 -3.39 4.62 13.65
CA GLN A 44 -2.20 5.25 13.10
C GLN A 44 -1.37 5.95 14.19
N THR A 45 -1.99 6.75 15.04
CA THR A 45 -1.30 7.49 16.13
C THR A 45 -0.63 6.59 17.16
N ARG A 46 -1.07 5.33 17.29
CA ARG A 46 -0.43 4.34 18.17
C ARG A 46 0.87 3.79 17.58
N ILE A 47 1.09 3.96 16.28
CA ILE A 47 2.36 3.63 15.62
C ILE A 47 3.16 4.93 15.47
N SER A 48 4.39 4.95 15.97
CA SER A 48 5.25 6.14 15.94
C SER A 48 4.58 7.39 16.53
N PRO A 49 4.13 7.37 17.81
CA PRO A 49 3.34 8.45 18.41
C PRO A 49 4.02 9.83 18.40
N GLY A 50 5.34 9.89 18.36
CA GLY A 50 6.07 11.16 18.24
C GLY A 50 5.96 11.84 16.87
N LEU A 51 5.57 11.12 15.82
CA LEU A 51 5.54 11.64 14.45
C LEU A 51 4.56 12.79 14.29
N ASP A 52 3.44 12.79 15.02
CA ASP A 52 2.42 13.84 14.90
C ASP A 52 2.97 15.21 15.37
N THR A 53 3.91 15.21 16.31
CA THR A 53 4.66 16.41 16.69
C THR A 53 5.59 16.86 15.57
N TYR A 54 6.28 15.91 14.92
CA TYR A 54 7.22 16.19 13.83
C TYR A 54 6.52 16.60 12.52
N LYS A 55 5.21 16.39 12.37
CA LYS A 55 4.44 16.88 11.21
C LYS A 55 4.52 18.40 11.03
N LYS A 56 4.83 19.16 12.10
CA LYS A 56 5.12 20.61 12.02
C LYS A 56 6.28 20.96 11.07
N ILE A 57 7.16 19.99 10.78
CA ILE A 57 8.23 20.11 9.76
C ILE A 57 7.61 20.25 8.35
N LEU A 58 6.49 19.58 8.07
CA LEU A 58 5.80 19.63 6.78
C LEU A 58 5.24 21.03 6.50
N ASP A 59 4.79 21.71 7.56
CA ASP A 59 4.31 23.10 7.52
C ASP A 59 5.46 24.12 7.41
N GLY A 60 6.71 23.66 7.47
CA GLY A 60 7.91 24.51 7.43
C GLY A 60 8.18 25.31 8.71
N THR A 61 7.47 25.02 9.80
CA THR A 61 7.50 25.80 11.05
C THR A 61 8.63 25.42 12.02
N TRP A 62 9.23 24.24 11.84
CA TRP A 62 10.24 23.69 12.77
C TRP A 62 11.62 23.49 12.12
N GLU A 63 11.66 22.76 11.01
CA GLU A 63 12.89 22.46 10.27
C GLU A 63 12.59 22.62 8.78
N ARG A 64 13.50 23.25 8.04
CA ARG A 64 13.31 23.60 6.62
C ARG A 64 14.16 22.75 5.68
N LYS A 65 15.05 21.90 6.21
CA LYS A 65 15.81 20.95 5.40
C LYS A 65 14.89 20.00 4.64
N LEU A 66 15.14 19.88 3.34
CA LEU A 66 14.38 18.98 2.45
C LEU A 66 14.43 17.53 2.93
N ALA A 67 15.58 17.07 3.44
CA ALA A 67 15.73 15.72 3.98
C ALA A 67 14.83 15.47 5.20
N ALA A 68 14.65 16.47 6.08
CA ALA A 68 13.78 16.33 7.24
C ALA A 68 12.33 16.18 6.81
N ARG A 69 11.88 17.03 5.89
CA ARG A 69 10.54 16.93 5.29
C ARG A 69 10.31 15.57 4.62
N GLY A 70 11.22 15.15 3.74
CA GLY A 70 11.09 13.87 3.04
C GLY A 70 11.12 12.67 3.99
N PHE A 71 11.90 12.72 5.07
CA PHE A 71 11.89 11.69 6.09
C PHE A 71 10.57 11.67 6.87
N THR A 72 10.01 12.83 7.23
CA THR A 72 8.71 12.90 7.91
C THR A 72 7.58 12.36 7.02
N GLU A 73 7.55 12.73 5.73
CA GLU A 73 6.61 12.19 4.74
C GLU A 73 6.74 10.66 4.60
N LEU A 74 7.97 10.15 4.54
CA LEU A 74 8.24 8.71 4.49
C LEU A 74 7.73 7.99 5.74
N MET A 75 7.96 8.55 6.93
CA MET A 75 7.50 7.95 8.18
C MET A 75 5.98 7.90 8.29
N GLU A 76 5.27 8.90 7.75
CA GLU A 76 3.81 8.90 7.67
C GLU A 76 3.31 7.80 6.73
N TYR A 77 3.93 7.67 5.56
CA TYR A 77 3.61 6.61 4.62
C TYR A 77 3.86 5.22 5.21
N LEU A 78 5.03 4.99 5.82
CA LEU A 78 5.39 3.69 6.41
C LEU A 78 4.49 3.31 7.59
N ARG A 79 4.01 4.28 8.37
CA ARG A 79 3.05 4.04 9.45
C ARG A 79 1.76 3.41 8.91
N VAL A 80 1.24 3.91 7.79
CA VAL A 80 0.05 3.35 7.12
C VAL A 80 0.34 1.96 6.58
N VAL A 81 1.46 1.81 5.84
CA VAL A 81 1.86 0.52 5.24
C VAL A 81 2.02 -0.57 6.30
N LEU A 82 2.62 -0.25 7.45
CA LEU A 82 2.78 -1.21 8.55
C LEU A 82 1.44 -1.75 9.06
N ILE A 83 0.41 -0.90 9.18
CA ILE A 83 -0.93 -1.33 9.61
C ILE A 83 -1.58 -2.20 8.53
N GLN A 84 -1.50 -1.76 7.29
CA GLN A 84 -2.04 -2.46 6.13
C GLN A 84 -1.46 -3.87 5.98
N ASP A 85 -0.13 -4.00 5.95
CA ASP A 85 0.54 -5.29 5.78
C ASP A 85 0.35 -6.20 6.99
N SER A 86 0.29 -5.61 8.20
CA SER A 86 0.00 -6.37 9.42
C SER A 86 -1.34 -7.07 9.36
N ALA A 87 -2.35 -6.55 8.65
CA ALA A 87 -3.65 -7.21 8.52
C ALA A 87 -3.54 -8.60 7.86
N PHE A 88 -2.74 -8.69 6.80
CA PHE A 88 -2.51 -9.93 6.04
C PHE A 88 -1.55 -10.87 6.79
N MET A 89 -0.46 -10.31 7.31
CA MET A 89 0.60 -11.08 7.95
C MET A 89 0.30 -11.42 9.41
N PHE A 90 -0.78 -10.90 10.00
CA PHE A 90 -1.02 -10.92 11.45
C PHE A 90 -0.83 -12.30 12.08
N LYS A 91 -1.29 -13.36 11.42
CA LYS A 91 -1.18 -14.75 11.93
C LYS A 91 0.28 -15.16 12.16
N HIS A 92 1.20 -14.68 11.34
CA HIS A 92 2.62 -15.00 11.37
C HIS A 92 3.46 -14.03 12.21
N LEU A 93 2.87 -12.94 12.70
CA LEU A 93 3.61 -11.99 13.54
C LEU A 93 3.99 -12.61 14.90
N PRO A 94 5.17 -12.26 15.44
CA PRO A 94 5.57 -12.63 16.80
C PRO A 94 4.56 -12.13 17.86
N PRO A 95 4.41 -12.85 18.99
CA PRO A 95 3.50 -12.44 20.08
C PRO A 95 3.77 -11.04 20.61
N ARG A 96 5.05 -10.64 20.70
CA ARG A 96 5.45 -9.29 21.15
C ARG A 96 4.87 -8.18 20.26
N ILE A 97 4.79 -8.44 18.95
CA ILE A 97 4.22 -7.50 17.99
C ILE A 97 2.70 -7.57 18.09
N LYS A 98 2.09 -8.76 18.09
CA LYS A 98 0.63 -8.94 18.20
C LYS A 98 0.01 -8.26 19.43
N ASN A 99 0.74 -8.26 20.56
CA ASN A 99 0.28 -7.68 21.81
C ASN A 99 0.49 -6.16 21.91
N HIS A 100 1.05 -5.52 20.88
CA HIS A 100 1.23 -4.08 20.85
C HIS A 100 -0.13 -3.36 20.81
N ALA A 101 -0.23 -2.21 21.48
CA ALA A 101 -1.48 -1.47 21.64
C ALA A 101 -2.13 -1.02 20.31
N ALA A 102 -1.34 -0.92 19.23
CA ALA A 102 -1.86 -0.64 17.89
C ALA A 102 -2.73 -1.77 17.31
N PHE A 103 -2.62 -3.01 17.81
CA PHE A 103 -3.30 -4.18 17.27
C PHE A 103 -4.48 -4.70 18.12
N GLY A 104 -5.05 -3.82 18.96
CA GLY A 104 -6.28 -4.10 19.73
C GLY A 104 -7.55 -4.17 18.88
N ASP A 105 -8.71 -3.99 19.50
CA ASP A 105 -10.02 -4.27 18.90
C ASP A 105 -10.29 -3.55 17.57
N ARG A 106 -9.92 -2.27 17.49
CA ARG A 106 -10.07 -1.46 16.26
C ARG A 106 -9.29 -2.07 15.10
N PHE A 107 -8.08 -2.54 15.35
CA PHE A 107 -7.28 -3.21 14.34
C PHE A 107 -7.86 -4.56 13.96
N GLN A 108 -8.39 -5.34 14.91
CA GLN A 108 -9.03 -6.62 14.58
C GLN A 108 -10.27 -6.43 13.69
N GLN A 109 -11.06 -5.38 13.96
CA GLN A 109 -12.19 -4.98 13.10
C GLN A 109 -11.70 -4.58 11.71
N TYR A 110 -10.72 -3.69 11.62
CA TYR A 110 -10.10 -3.27 10.36
C TYR A 110 -9.58 -4.47 9.56
N ARG A 111 -8.82 -5.35 10.21
CA ARG A 111 -8.27 -6.57 9.62
C ARG A 111 -9.36 -7.47 9.05
N THR A 112 -10.45 -7.65 9.77
CA THR A 112 -11.58 -8.48 9.31
C THR A 112 -12.20 -7.90 8.04
N GLN A 113 -12.41 -6.58 7.99
CA GLN A 113 -12.96 -5.88 6.82
C GLN A 113 -12.01 -5.95 5.61
N VAL A 114 -10.71 -5.73 5.82
CA VAL A 114 -9.69 -5.81 4.76
C VAL A 114 -9.66 -7.21 4.15
N LEU A 115 -9.63 -8.25 4.99
CA LEU A 115 -9.57 -9.63 4.51
C LEU A 115 -10.85 -10.03 3.75
N ALA A 116 -12.02 -9.59 4.22
CA ALA A 116 -13.29 -9.84 3.52
C ALA A 116 -13.31 -9.17 2.14
N ARG A 117 -12.88 -7.89 2.05
CA ARG A 117 -12.81 -7.18 0.77
C ARG A 117 -11.75 -7.74 -0.17
N ALA A 118 -10.59 -8.15 0.34
CA ALA A 118 -9.54 -8.76 -0.47
C ALA A 118 -10.02 -10.05 -1.16
N GLN A 119 -10.81 -10.87 -0.46
CA GLN A 119 -11.44 -12.06 -1.05
C GLN A 119 -12.41 -11.71 -2.18
N THR A 120 -13.22 -10.66 -2.01
CA THR A 120 -14.12 -10.19 -3.07
C THR A 120 -13.36 -9.60 -4.28
N SER A 121 -12.29 -8.84 -4.02
CA SER A 121 -11.51 -8.19 -5.07
C SER A 121 -10.68 -9.16 -5.92
N GLN A 122 -10.19 -10.26 -5.34
CA GLN A 122 -9.55 -11.34 -6.11
C GLN A 122 -10.50 -11.97 -7.15
N HIS A 123 -11.80 -11.83 -6.96
CA HIS A 123 -12.84 -12.27 -7.89
C HIS A 123 -13.40 -11.14 -8.79
N SER A 124 -12.89 -9.91 -8.70
CA SER A 124 -13.41 -8.81 -9.51
C SER A 124 -13.04 -8.97 -11.00
N MET A 125 -14.04 -8.87 -11.87
CA MET A 125 -13.98 -9.15 -13.31
C MET A 125 -12.90 -8.36 -14.07
N GLU A 126 -12.48 -7.19 -13.57
CA GLU A 126 -11.44 -6.35 -14.18
C GLU A 126 -10.05 -7.02 -14.23
N MET A 127 -9.76 -7.93 -13.28
CA MET A 127 -8.52 -8.72 -13.29
C MET A 127 -8.60 -9.91 -14.27
N GLN A 128 -9.81 -10.41 -14.55
CA GLN A 128 -10.06 -11.58 -15.40
C GLN A 128 -10.26 -11.21 -16.88
N LEU A 129 -10.80 -10.03 -17.18
CA LEU A 129 -11.08 -9.54 -18.54
C LEU A 129 -9.85 -9.58 -19.48
N PRO A 130 -8.64 -9.11 -19.10
CA PRO A 130 -7.48 -9.16 -19.98
C PRO A 130 -7.00 -10.58 -20.29
N VAL A 131 -7.29 -11.54 -19.40
CA VAL A 131 -6.93 -12.97 -19.56
C VAL A 131 -7.98 -13.71 -20.39
N ALA A 132 -9.25 -13.34 -20.25
CA ALA A 132 -10.36 -13.95 -20.97
C ALA A 132 -10.50 -13.45 -22.42
N MET A 133 -10.13 -12.19 -22.71
CA MET A 133 -10.28 -11.58 -24.04
C MET A 133 -9.56 -12.34 -25.18
N PRO A 134 -8.29 -12.79 -25.02
CA PRO A 134 -7.63 -13.60 -26.04
C PRO A 134 -8.35 -14.92 -26.30
N LEU A 135 -8.84 -15.59 -25.26
CA LEU A 135 -9.53 -16.88 -25.35
C LEU A 135 -10.87 -16.75 -26.09
N LEU A 136 -11.64 -15.71 -25.77
CA LEU A 136 -12.91 -15.40 -26.44
C LEU A 136 -12.70 -15.00 -27.91
N SER A 137 -11.60 -14.31 -28.21
CA SER A 137 -11.25 -13.93 -29.58
C SER A 137 -10.85 -15.13 -30.46
N GLN A 138 -10.31 -16.19 -29.86
CA GLN A 138 -9.97 -17.43 -30.55
C GLN A 138 -11.21 -18.29 -30.81
N GLN A 139 -12.12 -18.42 -29.83
CA GLN A 139 -13.36 -19.17 -30.02
C GLN A 139 -14.28 -18.56 -31.10
N ASN A 140 -14.35 -17.23 -31.21
CA ASN A 140 -15.15 -16.57 -32.24
C ASN A 140 -14.58 -16.72 -33.66
N ARG A 141 -13.28 -17.05 -33.82
CA ARG A 141 -12.68 -17.32 -35.15
C ARG A 141 -12.89 -18.75 -35.63
N THR A 142 -13.12 -19.70 -34.72
CA THR A 142 -13.43 -21.10 -35.07
C THR A 142 -14.89 -21.35 -35.46
N HIS A 143 -15.75 -20.32 -35.33
CA HIS A 143 -17.17 -20.36 -35.68
C HIS A 143 -17.54 -19.46 -36.88
N GLN A 144 -16.55 -18.97 -37.63
CA GLN A 144 -16.70 -18.35 -38.95
C GLN A 144 -16.07 -19.26 -40.00
#